data_AF-A0A0S8JQV7-F1
#
_entry.id   AF-A0A0S8JQV7-F1
#
_cell.length_a   1.000
_cell.length_b   1.000
_cell.length_c   1.000
_cell.angle_alpha   90.00
_cell.angle_beta   90.00
_cell.angle_gamma   90.00
#
_symmetry.space_group_name_H-M   'P 1'
#
loop_
_entity.id
_entity.type
_entity.pdbx_description
1 polymer ?
#
loop_
_entity_poly.entity_id
_entity_poly.type
_entity_poly.pdbx_seq_one_letter_code
_entity_poly.pdbx_strand_id
1 'polypeptide(L)'
;MAGHITWFLPYVAVGLVAVVLLSRPLSLKSPLAHSLILWSVWFATYAVLFSVPPTHIHPYYLTMLAPAIACLVGISTVYLWKACPPYGGKGAWILLPIVALLLTAIWQCWVLGYYPKWQRHLVPVVLVGLTLSLVAFLVALRFRERTRLFGYIKIIAFGLGLISLSLSPALWSATPALAPGGRMVPLADPALLEHQASREPSDSDLAGVESLANFLVAQHRSERFLMAVADLHLAAPIIIATGKPVMAYGGYTGEVPTVTKEQFVNMVETGVVRFVMLNDRGPLGAFGRRGPSRHADIAEWIKRHGHEVESSLWRPSAAMPHDLYQPLPGWGPTDSMMYQMYRDPAVRLYDCRPVFISGQR
;
A
#
# COMPACT_ATOMS: atom_id res chain seq x y z
N MET A 1 3.44 1.57 11.98
CA MET A 1 4.22 0.38 11.53
C MET A 1 3.72 -0.92 12.14
N ALA A 2 3.31 -0.94 13.41
CA ALA A 2 3.05 -2.19 14.13
C ALA A 2 2.05 -3.12 13.41
N GLY A 3 0.91 -2.58 12.94
CA GLY A 3 -0.10 -3.33 12.19
C GLY A 3 0.28 -3.77 10.78
N HIS A 4 1.43 -3.38 10.23
CA HIS A 4 1.79 -3.75 8.85
C HIS A 4 2.73 -4.95 8.75
N ILE A 5 3.72 -5.05 9.66
CA ILE A 5 4.79 -6.05 9.49
C ILE A 5 5.26 -6.71 10.79
N THR A 6 4.85 -6.19 11.96
CA THR A 6 5.47 -6.60 13.24
C THR A 6 4.78 -7.77 13.93
N TRP A 7 3.75 -8.35 13.32
CA TRP A 7 2.83 -9.33 13.91
C TRP A 7 3.50 -10.53 14.60
N PHE A 8 4.63 -11.01 14.05
CA PHE A 8 5.37 -12.19 14.53
C PHE A 8 6.74 -11.86 15.11
N LEU A 9 7.09 -10.58 15.35
CA LEU A 9 8.39 -10.24 15.94
C LEU A 9 8.62 -10.86 17.34
N PRO A 10 7.62 -10.91 18.25
CA PRO A 10 7.80 -11.61 19.52
C PRO A 10 8.06 -13.11 19.33
N TYR A 11 7.38 -13.74 18.37
CA TYR A 11 7.59 -15.15 18.03
C TYR A 11 9.03 -15.42 17.60
N VAL A 12 9.55 -14.58 16.69
CA VAL A 12 10.93 -14.64 16.21
C VAL A 12 11.93 -14.43 17.35
N ALA A 13 11.68 -13.47 18.24
CA ALA A 13 12.58 -13.21 19.37
C ALA A 13 12.74 -14.44 20.28
N VAL A 14 11.63 -15.11 20.64
CA VAL A 14 11.66 -16.34 21.44
C VAL A 14 12.27 -17.50 20.65
N GLY A 15 11.98 -17.59 19.36
CA GLY A 15 12.55 -18.60 18.48
C GLY A 15 14.06 -18.51 18.33
N LEU A 16 14.61 -17.29 18.20
CA LEU A 16 16.06 -17.07 18.18
C LEU A 16 16.73 -17.48 19.50
N VAL A 17 16.06 -17.25 20.63
CA VAL A 17 16.52 -17.80 21.93
C VAL A 17 16.55 -19.33 21.87
N ALA A 18 15.50 -19.98 21.37
CA ALA A 18 15.45 -21.44 21.21
C ALA A 18 16.58 -21.96 20.31
N VAL A 19 16.86 -21.28 19.20
CA VAL A 19 17.98 -21.58 18.28
C VAL A 19 19.31 -21.55 19.03
N VAL A 20 19.58 -20.45 19.75
CA VAL A 20 20.85 -20.24 20.47
C VAL A 20 21.05 -21.27 21.56
N LEU A 21 19.99 -21.76 22.19
CA LEU A 21 20.07 -22.73 23.29
C LEU A 21 20.25 -24.17 22.80
N LEU A 22 19.52 -24.54 21.75
CA LEU A 22 19.49 -25.92 21.25
C LEU A 22 20.61 -26.22 20.25
N SER A 23 21.25 -25.19 19.68
CA SER A 23 22.32 -25.35 18.69
C SER A 23 23.73 -25.21 19.27
N ARG A 24 23.92 -25.18 20.60
CA ARG A 24 25.26 -24.92 21.18
C ARG A 24 26.20 -26.13 21.08
N PRO A 25 27.45 -25.95 20.60
CA PRO A 25 27.99 -24.72 19.99
C PRO A 25 27.56 -24.55 18.51
N LEU A 26 27.14 -23.34 18.14
CA LEU A 26 26.73 -23.03 16.77
C LEU A 26 27.98 -22.79 15.92
N SER A 27 28.33 -23.73 15.03
CA SER A 27 29.43 -23.54 14.09
C SER A 27 29.08 -22.50 13.03
N LEU A 28 29.93 -21.48 12.86
CA LEU A 28 29.78 -20.46 11.81
C LEU A 28 29.82 -21.04 10.39
N LYS A 29 30.41 -22.24 10.22
CA LYS A 29 30.45 -22.95 8.94
C LYS A 29 29.16 -23.73 8.65
N SER A 30 28.22 -23.80 9.59
CA SER A 30 26.98 -24.55 9.40
C SER A 30 26.00 -23.82 8.48
N PRO A 31 25.21 -24.51 7.64
CA PRO A 31 24.16 -23.89 6.81
C PRO A 31 23.13 -23.08 7.61
N LEU A 32 22.89 -23.49 8.86
CA LEU A 32 22.03 -22.78 9.80
C LEU A 32 22.61 -21.41 10.17
N ALA A 33 23.90 -21.33 10.51
CA ALA A 33 24.54 -20.07 10.84
C ALA A 33 24.49 -19.10 9.65
N HIS A 34 24.78 -19.58 8.43
CA HIS A 34 24.66 -18.78 7.21
C HIS A 34 23.23 -18.24 7.00
N SER A 35 22.22 -19.10 7.17
CA SER A 35 20.81 -18.69 7.08
C SER A 35 20.47 -17.62 8.12
N LEU A 36 20.85 -17.83 9.38
CA LEU A 36 20.58 -16.88 10.46
C LEU A 36 21.26 -15.54 10.20
N ILE A 37 22.52 -15.54 9.77
CA ILE A 37 23.26 -14.33 9.41
C ILE A 37 22.53 -13.59 8.28
N LEU A 38 22.23 -14.27 7.17
CA LEU A 38 21.56 -13.66 6.02
C LEU A 38 20.24 -12.99 6.43
N TRP A 39 19.34 -13.74 7.07
CA TRP A 39 18.00 -13.24 7.36
C TRP A 39 18.00 -12.21 8.50
N SER A 40 18.87 -12.36 9.50
CA SER A 40 18.95 -11.40 10.62
C SER A 40 19.62 -10.10 10.18
N VAL A 41 20.68 -10.16 9.38
CA VAL A 41 21.35 -8.96 8.83
C VAL A 41 20.42 -8.24 7.86
N TRP A 42 19.71 -8.95 6.98
CA TRP A 42 18.68 -8.35 6.12
C TRP A 42 17.64 -7.62 6.96
N PHE A 43 17.02 -8.32 7.92
CA PHE A 43 16.00 -7.73 8.80
C PHE A 43 16.55 -6.51 9.54
N ALA A 44 17.71 -6.63 10.18
CA ALA A 44 18.31 -5.56 10.97
C ALA A 44 18.64 -4.32 10.12
N THR A 45 19.17 -4.51 8.91
CA THR A 45 19.52 -3.41 8.00
C THR A 45 18.30 -2.55 7.68
N TYR A 46 17.20 -3.19 7.23
CA TYR A 46 15.97 -2.48 6.90
C TYR A 46 15.23 -1.99 8.15
N ALA A 47 15.26 -2.73 9.26
CA ALA A 47 14.66 -2.29 10.52
C ALA A 47 15.32 -1.02 11.05
N VAL A 48 16.65 -0.94 10.98
CA VAL A 48 17.40 0.28 11.32
C VAL A 48 17.05 1.40 10.36
N LEU A 49 17.13 1.17 9.04
CA LEU A 49 16.79 2.17 8.02
C LEU A 49 15.40 2.76 8.24
N PHE A 50 14.40 1.92 8.53
CA PHE A 50 13.02 2.35 8.75
C PHE A 50 12.76 2.92 10.15
N SER A 51 13.71 2.80 11.08
CA SER A 51 13.61 3.37 12.44
C SER A 51 14.25 4.75 12.58
N VAL A 52 15.00 5.21 11.57
CA VAL A 52 15.64 6.54 11.58
C VAL A 52 14.66 7.60 11.02
N PRO A 53 14.31 8.67 11.77
CA PRO A 53 13.64 9.85 11.21
C PRO A 53 14.64 10.68 10.37
N PRO A 54 14.34 11.20 9.15
CA PRO A 54 13.06 11.67 8.61
C PRO A 54 12.81 11.28 7.14
N THR A 55 13.09 10.04 6.73
CA THR A 55 12.73 9.62 5.36
C THR A 55 11.21 9.48 5.27
N HIS A 56 10.60 10.02 4.21
CA HIS A 56 9.19 9.80 3.88
C HIS A 56 8.97 8.31 3.55
N ILE A 57 8.82 7.48 4.59
CA ILE A 57 8.62 6.04 4.45
C ILE A 57 7.14 5.80 4.23
N HIS A 58 6.80 5.33 3.04
CA HIS A 58 5.46 4.83 2.80
C HIS A 58 5.31 3.43 3.42
N PRO A 59 4.13 3.08 3.97
CA PRO A 59 3.89 1.80 4.60
C PRO A 59 4.24 0.58 3.74
N TYR A 60 4.08 0.66 2.42
CA TYR A 60 4.41 -0.44 1.50
C TYR A 60 5.90 -0.76 1.44
N TYR A 61 6.80 0.14 1.82
CA TYR A 61 8.24 -0.18 1.90
C TYR A 61 8.54 -1.25 2.96
N LEU A 62 7.68 -1.39 3.98
CA LEU A 62 7.85 -2.42 5.01
C LEU A 62 7.74 -3.85 4.46
N THR A 63 7.19 -4.03 3.25
CA THR A 63 7.18 -5.33 2.55
C THR A 63 8.59 -5.88 2.32
N MET A 64 9.62 -5.03 2.28
CA MET A 64 11.03 -5.44 2.19
C MET A 64 11.50 -6.28 3.38
N LEU A 65 10.84 -6.18 4.54
CA LEU A 65 11.13 -6.98 5.73
C LEU A 65 10.43 -8.36 5.69
N ALA A 66 9.43 -8.55 4.84
CA ALA A 66 8.58 -9.74 4.85
C ALA A 66 9.35 -11.05 4.60
N PRO A 67 10.25 -11.16 3.60
CA PRO A 67 11.00 -12.40 3.37
C PRO A 67 11.86 -12.79 4.58
N ALA A 68 12.58 -11.82 5.15
CA ALA A 68 13.44 -12.05 6.30
C ALA A 68 12.64 -12.52 7.53
N ILE A 69 11.53 -11.85 7.83
CA ILE A 69 10.65 -12.26 8.94
C ILE A 69 10.06 -13.64 8.67
N ALA A 70 9.59 -13.93 7.46
CA ALA A 70 9.02 -15.24 7.12
C ALA A 70 10.02 -16.38 7.30
N CYS A 71 11.26 -16.20 6.83
CA CYS A 71 12.32 -17.19 7.04
C CYS A 71 12.71 -17.34 8.51
N LEU A 72 12.79 -16.24 9.26
CA LEU A 72 13.06 -16.28 10.70
C LEU A 72 11.92 -16.94 11.49
N VAL A 73 10.66 -16.72 11.11
CA VAL A 73 9.50 -17.42 11.68
C VAL A 73 9.60 -18.91 11.38
N GLY A 74 9.92 -19.30 10.15
CA GLY A 74 10.12 -20.71 9.77
C GLY A 74 11.21 -21.41 10.58
N ILE A 75 12.39 -20.77 10.70
CA ILE A 75 13.49 -21.27 11.55
C ILE A 75 13.04 -21.37 13.01
N SER A 76 12.40 -20.31 13.53
CA SER A 76 11.88 -20.26 14.90
C SER A 76 10.92 -21.41 15.19
N THR A 77 9.97 -21.69 14.27
CA THR A 77 9.01 -22.79 14.40
C THR A 77 9.70 -24.14 14.56
N VAL A 78 10.76 -24.41 13.77
CA VAL A 78 11.53 -25.65 13.86
C VAL A 78 12.23 -25.78 15.21
N TYR A 79 12.83 -24.70 15.71
CA TYR A 79 13.58 -24.74 16.98
C TYR A 79 12.69 -24.75 18.21
N LEU A 80 11.56 -24.05 18.17
CA LEU A 80 10.53 -24.14 19.19
C LEU A 80 9.97 -25.58 19.24
N TRP A 81 9.77 -26.22 18.10
CA TRP A 81 9.36 -27.63 18.06
C TRP A 81 10.42 -28.57 18.65
N LYS A 82 11.71 -28.36 18.33
CA LYS A 82 12.82 -29.13 18.92
C LYS A 82 12.94 -28.96 20.44
N ALA A 83 12.45 -27.85 20.99
CA ALA A 83 12.37 -27.63 22.43
C ALA A 83 11.36 -28.58 23.12
N CYS A 84 10.54 -29.30 22.36
CA CYS A 84 9.59 -30.28 22.90
C CYS A 84 10.14 -31.71 22.92
N PRO A 85 9.68 -32.57 23.84
CA PRO A 85 9.97 -34.00 23.80
C PRO A 85 9.42 -34.68 22.53
N PRO A 86 10.15 -35.66 21.95
CA PRO A 86 11.40 -36.27 22.44
C PRO A 86 12.70 -35.56 21.99
N TYR A 87 12.60 -34.48 21.20
CA TYR A 87 13.70 -33.96 20.38
C TYR A 87 14.81 -33.21 21.13
N GLY A 88 14.62 -32.77 22.38
CA GLY A 88 15.74 -32.19 23.14
C GLY A 88 15.44 -31.30 24.34
N GLY A 89 14.20 -30.87 24.59
CA GLY A 89 13.89 -30.04 25.75
C GLY A 89 13.95 -30.78 27.08
N LYS A 90 14.78 -30.30 28.02
CA LYS A 90 14.73 -30.68 29.45
C LYS A 90 14.32 -29.46 30.29
N GLY A 91 13.52 -29.65 31.33
CA GLY A 91 13.14 -28.56 32.24
C GLY A 91 12.31 -27.46 31.57
N ALA A 92 12.63 -26.19 31.87
CA ALA A 92 11.83 -25.02 31.47
C ALA A 92 11.75 -24.79 29.94
N TRP A 93 12.68 -25.36 29.14
CA TRP A 93 12.73 -25.14 27.70
C TRP A 93 11.50 -25.65 26.95
N ILE A 94 10.79 -26.64 27.50
CA ILE A 94 9.55 -27.20 26.93
C ILE A 94 8.44 -26.13 26.86
N LEU A 95 8.55 -25.06 27.65
CA LEU A 95 7.59 -23.96 27.67
C LEU A 95 7.87 -22.90 26.58
N LEU A 96 9.00 -22.96 25.86
CA LEU A 96 9.35 -21.95 24.84
C LEU A 96 8.27 -21.78 23.75
N PRO A 97 7.65 -22.83 23.19
CA PRO A 97 6.56 -22.68 22.23
C PRO A 97 5.36 -21.94 22.83
N ILE A 98 5.03 -22.24 24.08
CA ILE A 98 3.91 -21.60 24.81
C ILE A 98 4.23 -20.12 25.02
N VAL A 99 5.44 -19.80 25.47
CA VAL A 99 5.90 -18.42 25.66
C VAL A 99 5.90 -17.65 24.33
N ALA A 100 6.36 -18.26 23.24
CA ALA A 100 6.36 -17.65 21.92
C ALA A 100 4.93 -17.31 21.46
N LEU A 101 3.99 -18.24 21.60
CA LEU A 101 2.59 -18.03 21.24
C LEU A 101 1.93 -16.95 22.11
N LEU A 102 2.16 -16.97 23.43
CA LEU A 102 1.59 -16.00 24.37
C LEU A 102 2.11 -14.59 24.16
N LEU A 103 3.44 -14.41 24.05
CA LEU A 103 4.02 -13.08 23.81
C LEU A 103 3.58 -12.51 22.46
N THR A 104 3.43 -13.36 21.46
CA THR A 104 2.89 -12.96 20.15
C THR A 104 1.43 -12.53 20.28
N ALA A 105 0.60 -13.29 21.00
CA ALA A 105 -0.80 -12.93 21.23
C ALA A 105 -0.95 -11.59 21.98
N ILE A 106 -0.15 -11.37 23.03
CA ILE A 106 -0.13 -10.11 23.79
C ILE A 106 0.20 -8.95 22.86
N TRP A 107 1.23 -9.10 22.02
CA TRP A 107 1.60 -8.09 21.04
C TRP A 107 0.48 -7.83 20.02
N GLN A 108 -0.15 -8.89 19.48
CA GLN A 108 -1.26 -8.73 18.54
C GLN A 108 -2.47 -8.04 19.20
N CYS A 109 -2.81 -8.37 20.44
CA CYS A 109 -3.87 -7.68 21.18
C CYS A 109 -3.54 -6.19 21.39
N TRP A 110 -2.27 -5.86 21.67
CA TRP A 110 -1.83 -4.48 21.78
C TRP A 110 -1.94 -3.72 20.44
N VAL A 111 -1.51 -4.34 19.33
CA VAL A 111 -1.66 -3.79 17.98
C VAL A 111 -3.15 -3.60 17.61
N LEU A 112 -3.99 -4.58 17.92
CA LEU A 112 -5.44 -4.51 17.69
C LEU A 112 -6.12 -3.46 18.58
N GLY A 113 -5.53 -3.09 19.72
CA GLY A 113 -6.01 -2.01 20.60
C GLY A 113 -6.11 -0.65 19.91
N TYR A 114 -5.36 -0.43 18.82
CA TYR A 114 -5.49 0.76 17.98
C TYR A 114 -6.71 0.74 17.05
N TYR A 115 -7.43 -0.38 16.97
CA TYR A 115 -8.57 -0.60 16.07
C TYR A 115 -9.78 -1.16 16.84
N PRO A 116 -10.51 -0.34 17.62
CA PRO A 116 -11.52 -0.82 18.57
C PRO A 116 -12.61 -1.72 17.95
N LYS A 117 -13.07 -1.42 16.73
CA LYS A 117 -14.04 -2.25 16.01
C LYS A 117 -13.48 -3.64 15.70
N TRP A 118 -12.29 -3.71 15.14
CA TRP A 118 -11.63 -4.98 14.79
C TRP A 118 -11.22 -5.77 16.03
N GLN A 119 -10.75 -5.06 17.07
CA GLN A 119 -10.41 -5.66 18.35
C GLN A 119 -11.59 -6.44 18.93
N ARG A 120 -12.80 -5.87 18.91
CA ARG A 120 -14.02 -6.49 19.46
C ARG A 120 -14.34 -7.83 18.81
N HIS A 121 -14.00 -8.02 17.54
CA HIS A 121 -14.34 -9.24 16.79
C HIS A 121 -13.17 -10.22 16.70
N LEU A 122 -11.94 -9.73 16.46
CA LEU A 122 -10.78 -10.60 16.23
C LEU A 122 -10.12 -11.07 17.50
N VAL A 123 -10.02 -10.23 18.54
CA VAL A 123 -9.36 -10.66 19.79
C VAL A 123 -10.07 -11.88 20.39
N PRO A 124 -11.41 -11.95 20.50
CA PRO A 124 -12.07 -13.15 21.00
C PRO A 124 -11.77 -14.40 20.17
N VAL A 125 -11.80 -14.30 18.82
CA VAL A 125 -11.55 -15.44 17.92
C VAL A 125 -10.11 -15.95 18.06
N VAL A 126 -9.14 -15.04 18.08
CA VAL A 126 -7.72 -15.38 18.26
C VAL A 126 -7.49 -15.97 19.65
N LEU A 127 -8.06 -15.38 20.72
CA LEU A 127 -7.87 -15.90 22.07
C LEU A 127 -8.54 -17.26 22.28
N VAL A 128 -9.70 -17.53 21.69
CA VAL A 128 -10.33 -18.86 21.75
C VAL A 128 -9.46 -19.90 21.05
N GLY A 129 -9.03 -19.64 19.82
CA GLY A 129 -8.17 -20.55 19.07
C GLY A 129 -6.84 -20.82 19.78
N LEU A 130 -6.22 -19.76 20.32
CA LEU A 130 -5.01 -19.86 21.13
C LEU A 130 -5.23 -20.65 22.42
N THR A 131 -6.33 -20.41 23.13
CA THR A 131 -6.64 -21.12 24.38
C THR A 131 -6.81 -22.62 24.12
N LEU A 132 -7.56 -22.99 23.07
CA LEU A 132 -7.73 -24.38 22.66
C LEU A 132 -6.37 -25.02 22.29
N SER A 133 -5.55 -24.29 21.54
CA SER A 133 -4.18 -24.70 21.19
C SER A 133 -3.34 -24.96 22.45
N LEU A 134 -3.28 -24.01 23.38
CA LEU A 134 -2.46 -24.11 24.59
C LEU A 134 -2.93 -25.21 25.53
N VAL A 135 -4.24 -25.37 25.73
CA VAL A 135 -4.81 -26.45 26.56
C VAL A 135 -4.48 -27.81 25.95
N ALA A 136 -4.75 -28.00 24.66
CA ALA A 136 -4.45 -29.27 23.97
C ALA A 136 -2.95 -29.58 23.99
N PHE A 137 -2.10 -28.56 23.81
CA PHE A 137 -0.65 -28.70 23.85
C PHE A 137 -0.14 -29.10 25.24
N LEU A 138 -0.60 -28.42 26.30
CA LEU A 138 -0.24 -28.72 27.69
C LEU A 138 -0.71 -30.12 28.12
N VAL A 139 -1.94 -30.50 27.74
CA VAL A 139 -2.45 -31.85 27.99
C VAL A 139 -1.56 -32.88 27.29
N ALA A 140 -1.23 -32.67 26.02
CA ALA A 140 -0.39 -33.60 25.27
C ALA A 140 1.07 -33.66 25.77
N LEU A 141 1.58 -32.59 26.40
CA LEU A 141 2.87 -32.61 27.10
C LEU A 141 2.83 -33.42 28.40
N ARG A 142 1.70 -33.40 29.12
CA ARG A 142 1.53 -34.16 30.38
C ARG A 142 1.51 -35.67 30.13
N PHE A 143 0.87 -36.10 29.04
CA PHE A 143 0.85 -37.50 28.62
C PHE A 143 2.08 -37.79 27.75
N ARG A 144 3.25 -37.91 28.42
CA ARG A 144 4.54 -38.34 27.83
C ARG A 144 4.29 -39.47 26.83
N GLU A 145 4.90 -39.41 25.64
CA GLU A 145 4.62 -40.20 24.41
C GLU A 145 4.41 -41.71 24.61
N ARG A 146 3.36 -42.10 25.32
CA ARG A 146 2.95 -43.48 25.56
C ARG A 146 2.24 -44.03 24.32
N THR A 147 1.69 -43.14 23.49
CA THR A 147 0.98 -43.47 22.25
C THR A 147 1.25 -42.43 21.14
N ARG A 148 1.27 -42.87 19.87
CA ARG A 148 1.45 -42.00 18.69
C ARG A 148 0.40 -40.88 18.61
N LEU A 149 -0.78 -41.10 19.19
CA LEU A 149 -1.88 -40.14 19.26
C LEU A 149 -1.47 -38.79 19.88
N PHE A 150 -0.78 -38.79 21.02
CA PHE A 150 -0.36 -37.55 21.67
C PHE A 150 0.73 -36.81 20.88
N GLY A 151 1.51 -37.52 20.05
CA GLY A 151 2.39 -36.90 19.05
C GLY A 151 1.61 -36.04 18.06
N TYR A 152 0.55 -36.61 17.45
CA TYR A 152 -0.32 -35.87 16.53
C TYR A 152 -1.05 -34.71 17.20
N ILE A 153 -1.56 -34.90 18.43
CA ILE A 153 -2.24 -33.83 19.17
C ILE A 153 -1.29 -32.64 19.39
N LYS A 154 -0.02 -32.87 19.73
CA LYS A 154 0.97 -31.77 19.86
C LYS A 154 1.14 -30.99 18.56
N ILE A 155 1.24 -31.69 17.42
CA ILE A 155 1.41 -31.05 16.10
C ILE A 155 0.17 -30.23 15.75
N ILE A 156 -1.01 -30.82 15.89
CA ILE A 156 -2.30 -30.16 15.59
C ILE A 156 -2.50 -28.97 16.52
N ALA A 157 -2.24 -29.12 17.82
CA ALA A 157 -2.37 -28.05 18.80
C ALA A 157 -1.43 -26.89 18.49
N PHE A 158 -0.15 -27.17 18.20
CA PHE A 158 0.81 -26.12 17.85
C PHE A 158 0.46 -25.43 16.53
N GLY A 159 0.05 -26.20 15.52
CA GLY A 159 -0.44 -25.68 14.25
C GLY A 159 -1.67 -24.79 14.41
N LEU A 160 -2.63 -25.19 15.26
CA LEU A 160 -3.81 -24.39 15.57
C LEU A 160 -3.44 -23.04 16.19
N GLY A 161 -2.43 -23.01 17.07
CA GLY A 161 -1.93 -21.77 17.66
C GLY A 161 -1.34 -20.83 16.60
N LEU A 162 -0.55 -21.35 15.67
CA LEU A 162 0.00 -20.58 14.56
C LEU A 162 -1.09 -20.09 13.59
N ILE A 163 -2.08 -20.92 13.26
CA ILE A 163 -3.23 -20.52 12.44
C ILE A 163 -4.01 -19.39 13.11
N SER A 164 -4.26 -19.54 14.42
CA SER A 164 -4.96 -18.53 15.21
C SER A 164 -4.24 -17.18 15.21
N LEU A 165 -2.92 -17.18 15.43
CA LEU A 165 -2.09 -15.97 15.36
C LEU A 165 -1.89 -15.43 13.94
N SER A 166 -2.14 -16.25 12.90
CA SER A 166 -2.05 -15.80 11.52
C SER A 166 -3.33 -15.11 11.04
N LEU A 167 -4.46 -15.25 11.76
CA LEU A 167 -5.74 -14.71 11.35
C LEU A 167 -5.70 -13.17 11.20
N SER A 168 -5.18 -12.46 12.20
CA SER A 168 -5.06 -11.00 12.17
C SER A 168 -4.18 -10.51 11.01
N PRO A 169 -2.89 -10.92 10.88
CA PRO A 169 -2.07 -10.48 9.74
C PRO A 169 -2.60 -10.92 8.37
N ALA A 170 -3.26 -12.07 8.27
CA ALA A 170 -3.87 -12.51 7.01
C ALA A 170 -5.02 -11.59 6.61
N LEU A 171 -5.89 -11.23 7.55
CA LEU A 171 -6.97 -10.27 7.30
C LEU A 171 -6.42 -8.90 6.92
N TRP A 172 -5.40 -8.38 7.63
CA TRP A 172 -4.73 -7.13 7.26
C TRP A 172 -4.16 -7.19 5.84
N SER A 173 -3.50 -8.29 5.48
CA SER A 173 -2.91 -8.48 4.15
C SER A 173 -3.97 -8.62 3.05
N ALA A 174 -5.18 -9.08 3.37
CA ALA A 174 -6.29 -9.19 2.44
C ALA A 174 -6.99 -7.85 2.18
N THR A 175 -6.87 -6.88 3.10
CA THR A 175 -7.57 -5.58 2.98
C THR A 175 -7.40 -4.86 1.64
N PRO A 176 -6.20 -4.80 1.00
CA PRO A 176 -6.07 -4.12 -0.29
C PRO A 176 -6.83 -4.82 -1.43
N ALA A 177 -7.00 -6.14 -1.34
CA ALA A 177 -7.73 -6.93 -2.33
C ALA A 177 -9.26 -6.87 -2.09
N LEU A 178 -9.67 -6.82 -0.83
CA LEU A 178 -11.08 -6.72 -0.43
C LEU A 178 -11.63 -5.30 -0.54
N ALA A 179 -10.74 -4.31 -0.58
CA ALA A 179 -11.06 -2.90 -0.70
C ALA A 179 -10.52 -2.29 -2.01
N PRO A 180 -10.99 -2.73 -3.19
CA PRO A 180 -10.52 -2.20 -4.46
C PRO A 180 -11.06 -0.77 -4.62
N GLY A 181 -10.22 0.20 -4.30
CA GLY A 181 -10.47 1.62 -4.50
C GLY A 181 -9.13 2.28 -4.72
N GLY A 182 -8.92 2.86 -5.90
CA GLY A 182 -7.64 3.44 -6.31
C GLY A 182 -7.17 4.45 -5.26
N ARG A 183 -6.18 4.08 -4.45
CA ARG A 183 -5.50 4.98 -3.53
C ARG A 183 -4.11 5.23 -4.06
N MET A 184 -3.61 6.44 -3.85
CA MET A 184 -2.23 6.78 -4.24
C MET A 184 -1.18 5.92 -3.55
N VAL A 185 -1.50 5.38 -2.38
CA VAL A 185 -0.57 4.57 -1.60
C VAL A 185 -1.19 3.25 -1.17
N PRO A 186 -0.59 2.13 -1.63
CA PRO A 186 -0.94 0.80 -1.13
C PRO A 186 -0.69 0.70 0.37
N LEU A 187 -1.66 0.14 1.09
CA LEU A 187 -1.65 0.01 2.55
C LEU A 187 -2.37 -1.27 2.94
N ALA A 188 -1.78 -2.11 3.78
CA ALA A 188 -2.47 -3.23 4.43
C ALA A 188 -3.01 -2.76 5.79
N ASP A 189 -4.25 -2.26 5.80
CA ASP A 189 -4.92 -1.71 6.99
C ASP A 189 -6.45 -1.86 6.87
N PRO A 190 -7.15 -2.35 7.91
CA PRO A 190 -8.60 -2.46 7.91
C PRO A 190 -9.36 -1.14 7.78
N ALA A 191 -8.71 -0.01 8.05
CA ALA A 191 -9.25 1.31 7.76
C ALA A 191 -9.67 1.45 6.29
N LEU A 192 -9.07 0.66 5.37
CA LEU A 192 -9.53 0.54 3.99
C LEU A 192 -11.01 0.14 3.90
N LEU A 193 -11.40 -0.91 4.62
CA LEU A 193 -12.77 -1.45 4.63
C LEU A 193 -13.73 -0.54 5.39
N GLU A 194 -13.27 0.07 6.48
CA GLU A 194 -14.11 1.00 7.25
C GLU A 194 -14.47 2.27 6.48
N HIS A 195 -13.52 2.83 5.73
CA HIS A 195 -13.74 4.07 4.98
C HIS A 195 -14.41 3.82 3.63
N GLN A 196 -14.26 2.63 3.04
CA GLN A 196 -14.97 2.25 1.81
C GLN A 196 -16.44 1.89 2.07
N ALA A 197 -16.75 1.28 3.22
CA ALA A 197 -18.14 1.08 3.64
C ALA A 197 -18.90 2.41 3.86
N SER A 198 -18.18 3.52 4.06
CA SER A 198 -18.75 4.88 4.14
C SER A 198 -18.69 5.66 2.82
N ARG A 199 -18.13 5.10 1.75
CA ARG A 199 -17.99 5.79 0.46
C ARG A 199 -17.77 4.79 -0.67
N GLU A 200 -18.85 4.19 -1.15
CA GLU A 200 -18.87 3.84 -2.58
C GLU A 200 -18.68 5.15 -3.38
N PRO A 201 -17.92 5.15 -4.49
CA PRO A 201 -17.87 6.32 -5.36
C PRO A 201 -19.31 6.69 -5.69
N SER A 202 -19.75 7.89 -5.30
CA SER A 202 -21.06 8.34 -5.76
C SER A 202 -20.98 8.49 -7.28
N ASP A 203 -22.10 8.28 -7.99
CA ASP A 203 -22.17 8.57 -9.44
C ASP A 203 -21.64 9.98 -9.77
N SER A 204 -21.72 10.90 -8.80
CA SER A 204 -21.17 12.25 -8.92
C SER A 204 -19.63 12.30 -8.90
N ASP A 205 -18.94 11.47 -8.11
CA ASP A 205 -17.46 11.46 -8.02
C ASP A 205 -16.81 10.99 -9.33
N LEU A 206 -17.44 10.02 -10.01
CA LEU A 206 -16.99 9.51 -11.32
C LEU A 206 -17.33 10.47 -12.47
N ALA A 207 -18.37 11.30 -12.32
CA ALA A 207 -18.84 12.20 -13.37
C ALA A 207 -17.78 13.23 -13.84
N GLY A 208 -16.83 13.60 -12.96
CA GLY A 208 -15.75 14.53 -13.32
C GLY A 208 -14.76 13.93 -14.32
N VAL A 209 -14.26 12.73 -14.02
CA VAL A 209 -13.34 11.99 -14.88
C VAL A 209 -14.06 11.56 -16.16
N GLU A 210 -15.30 11.08 -16.06
CA GLU A 210 -16.09 10.62 -17.20
C GLU A 210 -16.43 11.75 -18.16
N SER A 211 -16.86 12.92 -17.67
CA SER A 211 -17.20 14.07 -18.53
C SER A 211 -15.97 14.52 -19.34
N LEU A 212 -14.82 14.68 -18.68
CA LEU A 212 -13.57 15.03 -19.36
C LEU A 212 -13.12 13.93 -20.32
N ALA A 213 -13.16 12.66 -19.90
CA ALA A 213 -12.78 11.51 -20.71
C ALA A 213 -13.63 11.41 -21.98
N ASN A 214 -14.95 11.54 -21.86
CA ASN A 214 -15.90 11.50 -22.98
C ASN A 214 -15.65 12.65 -23.95
N PHE A 215 -15.46 13.88 -23.44
CA PHE A 215 -15.10 15.03 -24.26
C PHE A 215 -13.81 14.78 -25.05
N LEU A 216 -12.74 14.36 -24.35
CA LEU A 216 -11.45 14.13 -24.97
C LEU A 216 -11.50 13.01 -26.01
N VAL A 217 -12.17 11.89 -25.72
CA VAL A 217 -12.34 10.77 -26.66
C VAL A 217 -13.12 11.20 -27.89
N ALA A 218 -14.19 11.98 -27.74
CA ALA A 218 -14.98 12.51 -28.85
C ALA A 218 -14.19 13.52 -29.72
N GLN A 219 -13.29 14.29 -29.12
CA GLN A 219 -12.46 15.27 -29.81
C GLN A 219 -11.14 14.71 -30.33
N HIS A 220 -10.75 13.51 -29.91
CA HIS A 220 -9.54 12.81 -30.35
C HIS A 220 -9.61 12.54 -31.86
N ARG A 221 -8.49 12.74 -32.54
CA ARG A 221 -8.32 12.52 -33.97
C ARG A 221 -7.17 11.55 -34.17
N SER A 222 -6.00 12.07 -34.53
CA SER A 222 -4.79 11.31 -34.81
C SER A 222 -3.69 11.57 -33.77
N GLU A 223 -3.99 12.31 -32.70
CA GLU A 223 -2.99 12.66 -31.70
C GLU A 223 -2.46 11.42 -30.98
N ARG A 224 -1.16 11.38 -30.72
CA ARG A 224 -0.57 10.27 -29.96
C ARG A 224 -1.10 10.25 -28.54
N PHE A 225 -1.24 11.40 -27.89
CA PHE A 225 -1.74 11.52 -26.52
C PHE A 225 -3.09 12.23 -26.49
N LEU A 226 -4.00 11.70 -25.68
CA LEU A 226 -5.35 12.23 -25.52
C LEU A 226 -5.35 13.64 -24.90
N MET A 227 -4.43 13.88 -23.97
CA MET A 227 -4.12 15.19 -23.41
C MET A 227 -2.70 15.22 -22.82
N ALA A 228 -2.21 16.41 -22.48
CA ALA A 228 -1.02 16.65 -21.69
C ALA A 228 -1.35 17.31 -20.34
N VAL A 229 -0.66 16.88 -19.30
CA VAL A 229 -0.77 17.35 -17.92
C VAL A 229 0.62 17.42 -17.28
N ALA A 230 0.78 18.23 -16.23
CA ALA A 230 2.07 18.37 -15.56
C ALA A 230 2.46 17.10 -14.79
N ASP A 231 1.52 16.49 -14.05
CA ASP A 231 1.79 15.37 -13.15
C ASP A 231 1.06 14.07 -13.55
N LEU A 232 1.62 12.93 -13.15
CA LEU A 232 1.05 11.62 -13.45
C LEU A 232 -0.28 11.37 -12.75
N HIS A 233 -0.54 12.01 -11.60
CA HIS A 233 -1.79 11.83 -10.85
C HIS A 233 -2.99 12.42 -11.61
N LEU A 234 -2.79 13.47 -12.39
CA LEU A 234 -3.76 13.96 -13.37
C LEU A 234 -3.96 13.00 -14.55
N ALA A 235 -2.88 12.38 -15.03
CA ALA A 235 -2.92 11.54 -16.22
C ALA A 235 -3.60 10.19 -15.96
N ALA A 236 -3.24 9.53 -14.84
CA ALA A 236 -3.58 8.14 -14.58
C ALA A 236 -5.10 7.85 -14.60
N PRO A 237 -5.98 8.67 -14.02
CA PRO A 237 -7.42 8.41 -14.03
C PRO A 237 -8.03 8.48 -15.43
N ILE A 238 -7.54 9.37 -16.29
CA ILE A 238 -7.97 9.45 -17.69
C ILE A 238 -7.43 8.25 -18.48
N ILE A 239 -6.19 7.81 -18.23
CA ILE A 239 -5.63 6.58 -18.82
C ILE A 239 -6.48 5.37 -18.43
N ILE A 240 -6.83 5.23 -17.15
CA ILE A 240 -7.63 4.12 -16.64
C ILE A 240 -9.05 4.16 -17.24
N ALA A 241 -9.69 5.34 -17.28
CA ALA A 241 -11.05 5.50 -17.78
C ALA A 241 -11.16 5.27 -19.30
N THR A 242 -10.15 5.64 -20.08
CA THR A 242 -10.22 5.63 -21.55
C THR A 242 -9.42 4.51 -22.21
N GLY A 243 -8.47 3.90 -21.48
CA GLY A 243 -7.45 3.03 -22.06
C GLY A 243 -6.48 3.74 -23.02
N LYS A 244 -6.57 5.07 -23.16
CA LYS A 244 -5.76 5.87 -24.09
C LYS A 244 -4.58 6.52 -23.37
N PRO A 245 -3.44 6.71 -24.07
CA PRO A 245 -2.26 7.35 -23.48
C PRO A 245 -2.51 8.84 -23.17
N VAL A 246 -2.08 9.28 -21.99
CA VAL A 246 -2.06 10.68 -21.55
C VAL A 246 -0.63 11.04 -21.16
N MET A 247 -0.18 12.22 -21.56
CA MET A 247 1.20 12.67 -21.36
C MET A 247 1.35 13.41 -20.03
N ALA A 248 2.24 12.94 -19.15
CA ALA A 248 2.68 13.66 -17.96
C ALA A 248 4.05 14.31 -18.21
N TYR A 249 4.08 15.58 -18.63
CA TYR A 249 5.30 16.27 -19.07
C TYR A 249 6.21 16.76 -17.92
N GLY A 250 5.77 16.62 -16.67
CA GLY A 250 6.54 16.92 -15.46
C GLY A 250 6.82 15.70 -14.57
N GLY A 251 6.59 14.48 -15.10
CA GLY A 251 6.82 13.22 -14.39
C GLY A 251 5.80 12.92 -13.29
N TYR A 252 6.23 12.17 -12.26
CA TYR A 252 5.33 11.73 -11.17
C TYR A 252 4.77 12.92 -10.36
N THR A 253 5.58 13.94 -10.08
CA THR A 253 5.20 15.06 -9.21
C THR A 253 4.87 16.35 -9.96
N GLY A 254 5.11 16.42 -11.27
CA GLY A 254 5.04 17.66 -12.03
C GLY A 254 6.26 18.59 -11.88
N GLU A 255 7.31 18.12 -11.20
CA GLU A 255 8.53 18.92 -10.92
C GLU A 255 9.74 18.47 -11.74
N VAL A 256 9.65 17.34 -12.43
CA VAL A 256 10.77 16.78 -13.20
C VAL A 256 10.76 17.42 -14.59
N PRO A 257 11.81 18.16 -15.00
CA PRO A 257 11.88 18.80 -16.31
C PRO A 257 12.16 17.76 -17.40
N THR A 258 11.19 16.89 -17.71
CA THR A 258 11.35 15.84 -18.72
C THR A 258 11.18 16.35 -20.14
N VAL A 259 10.47 17.47 -20.31
CA VAL A 259 10.18 18.08 -21.62
C VAL A 259 10.49 19.58 -21.56
N THR A 260 11.33 20.02 -22.49
CA THR A 260 11.62 21.45 -22.72
C THR A 260 10.47 22.13 -23.44
N LYS A 261 10.36 23.46 -23.35
CA LYS A 261 9.37 24.22 -24.12
C LYS A 261 9.48 23.97 -25.62
N GLU A 262 10.69 23.95 -26.18
CA GLU A 262 10.91 23.73 -27.62
C GLU A 262 10.40 22.35 -28.05
N GLN A 263 10.68 21.32 -27.24
CA GLN A 263 10.15 19.97 -27.49
C GLN A 263 8.63 19.94 -27.37
N PHE A 264 8.05 20.61 -26.38
CA PHE A 264 6.60 20.67 -26.19
C PHE A 264 5.91 21.34 -27.39
N VAL A 265 6.43 22.47 -27.85
CA VAL A 265 5.90 23.19 -29.03
C VAL A 265 5.95 22.30 -30.26
N ASN A 266 7.09 21.65 -30.51
CA ASN A 266 7.22 20.72 -31.64
C ASN A 266 6.22 19.54 -31.53
N MET A 267 5.94 19.04 -30.33
CA MET A 267 4.91 18.00 -30.13
C MET A 267 3.51 18.49 -30.47
N VAL A 268 3.19 19.74 -30.18
CA VAL A 268 1.90 20.34 -30.58
C VAL A 268 1.82 20.52 -32.09
N GLU A 269 2.87 21.05 -32.72
CA GLU A 269 2.93 21.32 -34.16
C GLU A 269 2.90 20.03 -34.99
N THR A 270 3.54 18.96 -34.52
CA THR A 270 3.53 17.64 -35.17
C THR A 270 2.30 16.81 -34.86
N GLY A 271 1.34 17.35 -34.09
CA GLY A 271 0.10 16.65 -33.75
C GLY A 271 0.29 15.50 -32.75
N VAL A 272 1.38 15.47 -31.98
CA VAL A 272 1.59 14.49 -30.90
C VAL A 272 0.64 14.74 -29.73
N VAL A 273 0.35 16.01 -29.42
CA VAL A 273 -0.60 16.41 -28.38
C VAL A 273 -1.36 17.66 -28.79
N ARG A 274 -2.62 17.76 -28.36
CA ARG A 274 -3.50 18.90 -28.68
C ARG A 274 -4.08 19.53 -27.43
N PHE A 275 -4.72 18.71 -26.59
CA PHE A 275 -5.36 19.19 -25.38
C PHE A 275 -4.37 19.24 -24.24
N VAL A 276 -4.35 20.36 -23.51
CA VAL A 276 -3.44 20.55 -22.39
C VAL A 276 -4.21 21.12 -21.22
N MET A 277 -4.08 20.50 -20.06
CA MET A 277 -4.69 20.99 -18.84
C MET A 277 -3.67 21.70 -17.97
N LEU A 278 -4.03 22.89 -17.52
CA LEU A 278 -3.24 23.73 -16.63
C LEU A 278 -4.00 24.01 -15.34
N ASN A 279 -3.27 24.29 -14.27
CA ASN A 279 -3.81 24.90 -13.06
C ASN A 279 -3.12 26.24 -12.80
N ASP A 280 -3.92 27.31 -12.72
CA ASP A 280 -3.46 28.67 -12.44
C ASP A 280 -2.77 28.81 -11.06
N ARG A 281 -3.03 27.90 -10.14
CA ARG A 281 -2.43 27.87 -8.79
C ARG A 281 -1.11 27.08 -8.71
N GLY A 282 -0.60 26.58 -9.84
CA GLY A 282 0.60 25.74 -9.90
C GLY A 282 0.29 24.24 -9.92
N PRO A 283 1.31 23.37 -9.95
CA PRO A 283 1.12 21.92 -10.01
C PRO A 283 0.24 21.45 -8.87
N LEU A 284 -0.74 20.62 -9.19
CA LEU A 284 -1.57 19.93 -8.20
C LEU A 284 -0.76 18.76 -7.67
N GLY A 285 0.35 19.04 -6.98
CA GLY A 285 1.17 17.99 -6.41
C GLY A 285 0.29 17.05 -5.59
N ALA A 286 0.47 15.74 -5.77
CA ALA A 286 -0.29 14.65 -5.15
C ALA A 286 -0.48 14.73 -3.62
N PHE A 287 0.23 15.66 -2.96
CA PHE A 287 0.28 15.84 -1.52
C PHE A 287 0.07 17.30 -1.07
N GLY A 288 -0.54 18.15 -1.91
CA GLY A 288 -0.85 19.54 -1.54
C GLY A 288 0.37 20.46 -1.36
N ARG A 289 1.57 20.00 -1.76
CA ARG A 289 2.77 20.84 -1.83
C ARG A 289 2.63 21.81 -3.00
N ARG A 290 2.46 23.09 -2.66
CA ARG A 290 2.48 24.20 -3.61
C ARG A 290 3.91 24.71 -3.76
N GLY A 291 4.38 24.77 -5.00
CA GLY A 291 5.67 25.36 -5.36
C GLY A 291 5.57 26.02 -6.73
N PRO A 292 6.51 26.91 -7.08
CA PRO A 292 6.57 27.48 -8.42
C PRO A 292 6.70 26.37 -9.46
N SER A 293 5.87 26.42 -10.51
CA SER A 293 5.92 25.45 -11.61
C SER A 293 7.30 25.51 -12.27
N ARG A 294 7.97 24.35 -12.36
CA ARG A 294 9.21 24.22 -13.16
C ARG A 294 8.97 24.23 -14.67
N HIS A 295 7.70 24.32 -15.08
CA HIS A 295 7.23 24.36 -16.47
C HIS A 295 6.41 25.64 -16.74
N ALA A 296 6.77 26.75 -16.07
CA ALA A 296 6.07 28.03 -16.20
C ALA A 296 6.10 28.57 -17.64
N ASP A 297 7.19 28.32 -18.35
CA ASP A 297 7.41 28.67 -19.75
C ASP A 297 6.48 27.93 -20.72
N ILE A 298 6.24 26.63 -20.49
CA ILE A 298 5.25 25.83 -21.21
C ILE A 298 3.84 26.35 -20.92
N ALA A 299 3.51 26.55 -19.63
CA ALA A 299 2.21 27.06 -19.22
C ALA A 299 1.91 28.44 -19.82
N GLU A 300 2.90 29.34 -19.85
CA GLU A 300 2.77 30.65 -20.46
C GLU A 300 2.61 30.57 -21.98
N TRP A 301 3.36 29.70 -22.65
CA TRP A 301 3.20 29.48 -24.08
C TRP A 301 1.80 28.97 -24.43
N ILE A 302 1.26 28.00 -23.68
CA ILE A 302 -0.10 27.47 -23.84
C ILE A 302 -1.13 28.58 -23.65
N LYS A 303 -1.00 29.41 -22.62
CA LYS A 303 -1.93 30.53 -22.38
C LYS A 303 -1.94 31.57 -23.50
N ARG A 304 -0.81 31.76 -24.19
CA ARG A 304 -0.69 32.71 -25.31
C ARG A 304 -1.17 32.15 -26.65
N HIS A 305 -0.99 30.85 -26.90
CA HIS A 305 -1.22 30.24 -28.22
C HIS A 305 -2.39 29.25 -28.27
N GLY A 306 -2.81 28.72 -27.12
CA GLY A 306 -3.94 27.82 -27.01
C GLY A 306 -5.25 28.56 -26.79
N HIS A 307 -6.34 27.95 -27.21
CA HIS A 307 -7.69 28.45 -26.95
C HIS A 307 -8.28 27.72 -25.73
N GLU A 308 -8.76 28.46 -24.75
CA GLU A 308 -9.44 27.87 -23.59
C GLU A 308 -10.75 27.20 -24.04
N VAL A 309 -10.92 25.93 -23.68
CA VAL A 309 -12.12 25.14 -23.97
C VAL A 309 -13.20 25.48 -22.95
N GLU A 310 -14.39 25.82 -23.43
CA GLU A 310 -15.54 26.15 -22.59
C GLU A 310 -15.80 25.06 -21.54
N SER A 311 -15.83 25.44 -20.26
CA SER A 311 -15.87 24.48 -19.16
C SER A 311 -17.15 23.64 -19.12
N SER A 312 -18.25 24.14 -19.68
CA SER A 312 -19.52 23.41 -19.80
C SER A 312 -19.41 22.13 -20.66
N LEU A 313 -18.40 22.05 -21.53
CA LEU A 313 -18.19 20.92 -22.44
C LEU A 313 -17.48 19.72 -21.80
N TRP A 314 -16.72 19.95 -20.71
CA TRP A 314 -15.83 18.93 -20.13
C TRP A 314 -15.91 18.82 -18.60
N ARG A 315 -16.66 19.71 -17.93
CA ARG A 315 -16.95 19.61 -16.49
C ARG A 315 -18.34 19.03 -16.23
N PRO A 316 -18.52 18.29 -15.13
CA PRO A 316 -19.84 17.78 -14.73
C PRO A 316 -20.78 18.92 -14.29
N SER A 317 -22.03 18.85 -14.73
CA SER A 317 -23.09 19.83 -14.42
C SER A 317 -23.63 19.76 -12.99
N ALA A 318 -23.49 18.62 -12.29
CA ALA A 318 -24.13 18.37 -10.99
C ALA A 318 -23.39 19.02 -9.81
N ALA A 319 -24.06 19.70 -8.87
CA ALA A 319 -23.44 20.41 -7.72
C ALA A 319 -22.56 19.53 -6.81
N MET A 320 -21.57 20.13 -6.12
CA MET A 320 -20.67 19.44 -5.18
C MET A 320 -21.50 18.86 -4.01
N PRO A 321 -21.36 17.58 -3.66
CA PRO A 321 -21.79 17.08 -2.36
C PRO A 321 -21.14 17.90 -1.24
N HIS A 322 -21.92 18.32 -0.23
CA HIS A 322 -21.46 19.15 0.89
C HIS A 322 -20.27 18.54 1.67
N ASP A 323 -20.06 17.23 1.56
CA ASP A 323 -19.13 16.45 2.38
C ASP A 323 -17.70 16.40 1.81
N LEU A 324 -17.44 17.08 0.69
CA LEU A 324 -16.11 17.18 0.04
C LEU A 324 -15.31 18.43 0.44
N TYR A 325 -15.79 19.22 1.41
CA TYR A 325 -15.06 20.39 1.93
C TYR A 325 -13.84 20.04 2.81
N GLN A 326 -13.60 18.75 3.08
CA GLN A 326 -12.44 18.34 3.86
C GLN A 326 -11.17 18.36 3.00
N PRO A 327 -10.02 18.79 3.57
CA PRO A 327 -8.75 18.73 2.86
C PRO A 327 -8.47 17.31 2.40
N LEU A 328 -7.95 17.18 1.17
CA LEU A 328 -7.53 15.91 0.60
C LEU A 328 -6.69 15.15 1.63
N PRO A 329 -7.10 13.95 2.07
CA PRO A 329 -6.24 13.16 2.92
C PRO A 329 -4.98 12.85 2.12
N GLY A 330 -3.79 13.06 2.69
CA GLY A 330 -2.53 12.78 1.99
C GLY A 330 -2.38 11.34 1.49
N TRP A 331 -3.27 10.44 1.93
CA TRP A 331 -3.36 9.03 1.53
C TRP A 331 -4.81 8.59 1.18
N GLY A 332 -5.64 9.53 0.74
CA GLY A 332 -7.08 9.34 0.51
C GLY A 332 -7.44 8.59 -0.80
N PRO A 333 -8.75 8.40 -1.06
CA PRO A 333 -9.24 7.87 -2.34
C PRO A 333 -8.83 8.79 -3.50
N THR A 334 -8.41 8.20 -4.61
CA THR A 334 -8.01 8.96 -5.81
C THR A 334 -9.23 9.64 -6.42
N ASP A 335 -10.38 8.97 -6.43
CA ASP A 335 -11.59 9.47 -7.12
C ASP A 335 -12.10 10.79 -6.54
N SER A 336 -12.18 10.91 -5.20
CA SER A 336 -12.59 12.16 -4.55
C SER A 336 -11.59 13.28 -4.77
N MET A 337 -10.29 12.95 -4.84
CA MET A 337 -9.28 13.93 -5.20
C MET A 337 -9.48 14.43 -6.63
N MET A 338 -9.63 13.50 -7.58
CA MET A 338 -9.81 13.84 -8.98
C MET A 338 -11.09 14.64 -9.21
N TYR A 339 -12.17 14.28 -8.52
CA TYR A 339 -13.43 15.02 -8.57
C TYR A 339 -13.26 16.47 -8.09
N GLN A 340 -12.62 16.69 -6.94
CA GLN A 340 -12.35 18.05 -6.43
C GLN A 340 -11.45 18.84 -7.37
N MET A 341 -10.44 18.18 -7.93
CA MET A 341 -9.43 18.75 -8.81
C MET A 341 -10.02 19.27 -10.12
N TYR A 342 -10.84 18.47 -10.82
CA TYR A 342 -11.41 18.87 -12.11
C TYR A 342 -12.49 19.98 -11.99
N ARG A 343 -13.04 20.20 -10.80
CA ARG A 343 -13.96 21.30 -10.52
C ARG A 343 -13.28 22.59 -10.03
N ASP A 344 -12.01 22.55 -9.62
CA ASP A 344 -11.31 23.77 -9.19
C ASP A 344 -11.33 24.77 -10.36
N PRO A 345 -11.94 25.96 -10.22
CA PRO A 345 -11.98 26.97 -11.28
C PRO A 345 -10.60 27.38 -11.79
N ALA A 346 -9.55 27.16 -10.99
CA ALA A 346 -8.17 27.40 -11.40
C ALA A 346 -7.66 26.38 -12.43
N VAL A 347 -8.32 25.23 -12.57
CA VAL A 347 -8.03 24.22 -13.61
C VAL A 347 -8.68 24.63 -14.91
N ARG A 348 -7.92 24.64 -16.01
CA ARG A 348 -8.40 25.02 -17.34
C ARG A 348 -7.88 24.05 -18.38
N LEU A 349 -8.70 23.78 -19.39
CA LEU A 349 -8.34 22.95 -20.53
C LEU A 349 -8.11 23.85 -21.75
N TYR A 350 -7.00 23.67 -22.44
CA TYR A 350 -6.62 24.41 -23.64
C TYR A 350 -6.57 23.50 -24.86
N ASP A 351 -7.12 23.96 -25.97
CA ASP A 351 -6.96 23.38 -27.31
C ASP A 351 -5.82 24.11 -28.02
N CYS A 352 -4.68 23.43 -28.18
CA CYS A 352 -3.46 24.01 -28.74
C CYS A 352 -3.30 23.72 -30.24
N ARG A 353 -4.37 23.39 -30.98
CA ARG A 353 -4.26 23.13 -32.43
C ARG A 353 -3.52 24.28 -33.15
N PRO A 354 -2.55 23.96 -34.03
CA PRO A 354 -1.98 24.96 -34.92
C PRO A 354 -3.09 25.58 -35.77
N VAL A 355 -3.16 26.92 -35.79
CA VAL A 355 -4.16 27.70 -36.55
C VAL A 355 -4.20 27.30 -38.03
N PHE A 356 -3.09 26.80 -38.58
CA PHE A 356 -2.94 26.41 -39.99
C PHE A 356 -3.67 25.12 -40.41
N ILE A 357 -4.17 24.29 -39.48
CA ILE A 357 -4.81 23.00 -39.82
C ILE A 357 -6.33 23.15 -40.08
N SER A 358 -6.93 24.32 -39.83
CA SER A 358 -8.37 24.51 -40.12
C SER A 358 -8.71 24.74 -41.61
N GLY A 359 -7.71 24.71 -42.50
CA GLY A 359 -7.83 25.13 -43.90
C GLY A 359 -7.89 24.02 -44.96
N GLN A 360 -7.79 22.74 -44.60
CA GLN A 360 -8.01 21.65 -45.56
C GLN A 360 -9.07 20.68 -45.06
N ARG A 361 -10.28 20.85 -45.60
CA ARG A 361 -11.33 19.84 -45.68
C ARG A 361 -11.58 19.52 -47.14
#